data_AF-A0A3B8LIP4-F1
#
_entry.id   AF-A0A3B8LIP4-F1
#
_cell.length_a   1.000
_cell.length_b   1.000
_cell.length_c   1.000
_cell.angle_alpha   90.00
_cell.angle_beta   90.00
_cell.angle_gamma   90.00
#
_symmetry.space_group_name_H-M   'P 1'
#
loop_
_entity.id
_entity.type
_entity.pdbx_description
1 polymer ?
#
loop_
_entity_poly.entity_id
_entity_poly.type
_entity_poly.pdbx_seq_one_letter_code
_entity_poly.pdbx_strand_id
1 'polypeptide(L)'
;YWLAHENWYKGRRRAPLYQKRRRIAWVSERFARAIRMQGSGRLRNGWIVQYKSRCRYKRRFCLRVKVINAKRYPMGIGAGRVALQPFRSVAADRRQFPHGTYLYIPALGRLIRKGGWAHNGCFAVHDRGGKIRGRRLDLFTGNRVLFKRHLQKRLPKRIKVYAGDTRCSTKIARR
;
A
#
# COMPACT_ATOMS: atom_id res chain seq x y z
N TYR A 1 3.36 4.41 -0.58
CA TYR A 1 3.61 2.96 -0.82
C TYR A 1 2.81 2.43 -2.03
N TRP A 2 3.04 1.19 -2.49
CA TRP A 2 2.40 0.58 -3.68
C TRP A 2 2.37 -0.97 -3.63
N LEU A 3 1.59 -1.63 -4.49
CA LEU A 3 1.69 -3.09 -4.66
C LEU A 3 3.00 -3.44 -5.38
N ALA A 4 3.89 -4.23 -4.77
CA ALA A 4 5.13 -4.62 -5.43
C ALA A 4 4.86 -5.72 -6.48
N HIS A 5 5.28 -5.55 -7.73
CA HIS A 5 5.18 -6.63 -8.72
C HIS A 5 6.52 -7.34 -8.90
N GLU A 6 6.51 -8.67 -8.88
CA GLU A 6 7.71 -9.49 -8.96
C GLU A 6 8.56 -9.22 -10.21
N ASN A 7 7.90 -8.98 -11.35
CA ASN A 7 8.54 -8.68 -12.63
C ASN A 7 9.40 -7.40 -12.62
N TRP A 8 9.17 -6.47 -11.67
CA TRP A 8 9.96 -5.25 -11.55
C TRP A 8 11.33 -5.46 -10.89
N TYR A 9 11.59 -6.64 -10.31
CA TYR A 9 12.78 -6.90 -9.49
C TYR A 9 13.61 -8.05 -10.03
N LYS A 10 14.60 -7.70 -10.86
CA LYS A 10 15.61 -8.63 -11.39
C LYS A 10 16.47 -9.25 -10.27
N GLY A 11 17.07 -10.41 -10.56
CA GLY A 11 18.04 -11.10 -9.70
C GLY A 11 17.70 -12.57 -9.45
N ARG A 12 18.67 -13.31 -8.90
CA ARG A 12 18.54 -14.74 -8.58
C ARG A 12 17.41 -14.99 -7.57
N ARG A 13 16.59 -16.02 -7.82
CA ARG A 13 15.42 -16.38 -6.99
C ARG A 13 15.84 -17.20 -5.76
N ARG A 14 16.38 -16.54 -4.73
CA ARG A 14 16.94 -17.19 -3.53
C ARG A 14 16.23 -16.83 -2.22
N ALA A 15 15.21 -15.97 -2.27
CA ALA A 15 14.42 -15.59 -1.10
C ALA A 15 13.12 -16.44 -1.05
N PRO A 16 12.93 -17.32 -0.05
CA PRO A 16 11.74 -18.13 0.02
C PRO A 16 10.56 -17.38 0.66
N LEU A 17 9.37 -17.55 0.09
CA LEU A 17 8.10 -17.10 0.65
C LEU A 17 7.33 -18.30 1.22
N TYR A 18 6.89 -18.19 2.47
CA TYR A 18 6.13 -19.22 3.15
C TYR A 18 4.71 -18.77 3.49
N GLN A 19 3.73 -19.61 3.24
CA GLN A 19 2.40 -19.52 3.83
C GLN A 19 2.25 -20.60 4.89
N LYS A 20 2.08 -20.19 6.15
CA LYS A 20 2.21 -21.08 7.31
C LYS A 20 3.57 -21.80 7.27
N ARG A 21 3.59 -23.12 7.07
CA ARG A 21 4.82 -23.95 6.93
C ARG A 21 5.14 -24.32 5.48
N ARG A 22 4.23 -24.07 4.52
CA ARG A 22 4.42 -24.41 3.11
C ARG A 22 5.16 -23.29 2.36
N ARG A 23 6.26 -23.63 1.68
CA ARG A 23 6.92 -22.72 0.73
C ARG A 23 6.03 -22.59 -0.50
N ILE A 24 5.72 -21.36 -0.90
CA ILE A 24 4.85 -21.09 -2.06
C ILE A 24 5.62 -20.53 -3.26
N ALA A 25 6.79 -19.93 -3.04
CA ALA A 25 7.62 -19.39 -4.11
C ALA A 25 9.07 -19.17 -3.65
N TRP A 26 9.99 -19.22 -4.60
CA TRP A 26 11.30 -18.58 -4.52
C TRP A 26 11.26 -17.28 -5.31
N VAL A 27 11.72 -16.17 -4.72
CA VAL A 27 11.73 -14.87 -5.37
C VAL A 27 13.10 -14.18 -5.23
N SER A 28 13.32 -13.09 -5.97
CA SER A 28 14.54 -12.30 -5.80
C SER A 28 14.57 -11.62 -4.43
N GLU A 29 15.76 -11.43 -3.87
CA GLU A 29 15.92 -10.74 -2.58
C GLU A 29 15.39 -9.31 -2.64
N ARG A 30 15.56 -8.63 -3.78
CA ARG A 30 15.05 -7.29 -4.03
C ARG A 30 13.52 -7.27 -3.95
N PHE A 31 12.85 -8.27 -4.51
CA PHE A 31 11.41 -8.39 -4.40
C PHE A 31 10.94 -8.71 -2.98
N ALA A 32 11.63 -9.62 -2.27
CA ALA A 32 11.32 -9.90 -0.86
C ALA A 32 11.46 -8.63 0.01
N ARG A 33 12.53 -7.85 -0.19
CA ARG A 33 12.69 -6.55 0.49
C ARG A 33 11.54 -5.59 0.15
N ALA A 34 11.08 -5.58 -1.10
CA ALA A 34 9.95 -4.77 -1.53
C ALA A 34 8.63 -5.22 -0.86
N ILE A 35 8.31 -6.52 -0.82
CA ILE A 35 7.15 -7.03 -0.09
C ILE A 35 7.19 -6.59 1.38
N ARG A 36 8.34 -6.75 2.04
CA ARG A 36 8.51 -6.34 3.45
C ARG A 36 8.32 -4.83 3.65
N MET A 37 8.77 -4.02 2.71
CA MET A 37 8.69 -2.56 2.80
C MET A 37 7.29 -2.03 2.46
N GLN A 38 6.66 -2.59 1.43
CA GLN A 38 5.39 -2.10 0.88
C GLN A 38 4.16 -2.77 1.52
N GLY A 39 4.33 -3.92 2.17
CA GLY A 39 3.27 -4.67 2.82
C GLY A 39 2.61 -5.74 1.94
N SER A 40 2.60 -5.57 0.62
CA SER A 40 2.01 -6.53 -0.33
C SER A 40 2.86 -6.73 -1.59
N GLY A 41 2.64 -7.84 -2.29
CA GLY A 41 3.23 -8.06 -3.60
C GLY A 41 2.42 -9.00 -4.49
N ARG A 42 2.60 -8.86 -5.80
CA ARG A 42 2.03 -9.73 -6.84
C ARG A 42 3.12 -10.61 -7.43
N LEU A 43 2.93 -11.92 -7.33
CA LEU A 43 3.80 -12.94 -7.88
C LEU A 43 3.62 -13.06 -9.40
N ARG A 44 4.59 -13.68 -10.09
CA ARG A 44 4.50 -13.94 -11.54
C ARG A 44 3.30 -14.80 -11.94
N ASN A 45 2.90 -15.74 -11.09
CA ASN A 45 1.71 -16.59 -11.29
C ASN A 45 0.38 -15.85 -10.99
N GLY A 46 0.42 -14.54 -10.77
CA GLY A 46 -0.78 -13.72 -10.52
C GLY A 46 -1.24 -13.68 -9.07
N TRP A 47 -0.74 -14.54 -8.18
CA TRP A 47 -1.12 -14.51 -6.77
C TRP A 47 -0.70 -13.20 -6.10
N ILE A 48 -1.61 -12.66 -5.28
CA ILE A 48 -1.31 -11.52 -4.42
C ILE A 48 -1.01 -12.05 -3.02
N VAL A 49 0.10 -11.59 -2.46
CA VAL A 49 0.57 -11.97 -1.13
C VAL A 49 0.65 -10.76 -0.22
N GLN A 50 0.18 -10.92 1.02
CA GLN A 50 0.31 -9.95 2.09
C GLN A 50 1.46 -10.36 3.01
N TYR A 51 2.36 -9.42 3.32
CA TYR A 51 3.42 -9.61 4.31
C TYR A 51 2.84 -9.87 5.70
N LYS A 52 3.41 -10.84 6.43
CA LYS A 52 3.05 -11.14 7.83
C LYS A 52 4.22 -10.91 8.76
N SER A 53 5.35 -11.55 8.50
CA SER A 53 6.54 -11.45 9.33
C SER A 53 7.77 -12.01 8.61
N ARG A 54 8.95 -11.81 9.21
CA ARG A 54 10.15 -12.56 8.83
C ARG A 54 10.06 -13.99 9.34
N CYS A 55 10.78 -14.90 8.69
CA CYS A 55 11.02 -16.22 9.27
C CYS A 55 11.92 -16.08 10.52
N ARG A 56 11.76 -16.99 11.49
CA ARG A 56 12.53 -17.00 12.75
C ARG A 56 14.03 -17.24 12.53
N TYR A 57 14.39 -18.08 11.56
CA TYR A 57 15.78 -18.51 11.32
C TYR A 57 16.51 -17.67 10.25
N LYS A 58 17.85 -17.58 10.39
CA LYS A 58 18.84 -16.62 9.84
C LYS A 58 18.85 -16.34 8.31
N ARG A 59 17.87 -16.80 7.53
CA ARG A 59 17.75 -16.36 6.12
C ARG A 59 17.22 -14.94 6.07
N ARG A 60 18.12 -13.97 5.87
CA ARG A 60 17.87 -12.52 5.82
C ARG A 60 16.64 -12.10 4.98
N PHE A 61 16.29 -12.89 3.96
CA PHE A 61 15.20 -12.61 3.01
C PHE A 61 14.03 -13.59 3.06
N CYS A 62 13.98 -14.50 4.04
CA CYS A 62 12.84 -15.39 4.22
C CYS A 62 11.65 -14.64 4.83
N LEU A 63 10.49 -14.74 4.17
CA LEU A 63 9.26 -14.07 4.61
C LEU A 63 8.12 -15.06 4.81
N ARG A 64 7.32 -14.80 5.83
CA ARG A 64 5.96 -15.35 5.97
C ARG A 64 4.98 -14.39 5.34
N VAL A 65 4.13 -14.94 4.48
CA VAL A 65 3.10 -14.21 3.75
C VAL A 65 1.77 -14.95 3.81
N LYS A 66 0.69 -14.27 3.42
CA LYS A 66 -0.62 -14.86 3.19
C LYS A 66 -1.04 -14.58 1.75
N VAL A 67 -1.34 -15.61 0.97
CA VAL A 67 -2.05 -15.45 -0.31
C VAL A 67 -3.46 -14.96 0.00
N ILE A 68 -3.88 -13.92 -0.70
CA ILE A 68 -5.19 -13.27 -0.50
C ILE A 68 -6.08 -13.48 -1.71
N ASN A 69 -7.40 -13.35 -1.51
CA ASN A 69 -8.36 -13.36 -2.60
C ASN A 69 -8.20 -12.09 -3.43
N ALA A 70 -7.67 -12.21 -4.65
CA ALA A 70 -7.41 -11.08 -5.54
C ALA A 70 -8.69 -10.40 -6.06
N LYS A 71 -9.83 -11.10 -6.12
CA LYS A 71 -11.12 -10.48 -6.47
C LYS A 71 -11.56 -9.50 -5.38
N ARG A 72 -11.38 -9.88 -4.11
CA ARG A 72 -11.75 -9.03 -2.96
C ARG A 72 -10.69 -7.97 -2.64
N TYR A 73 -9.42 -8.26 -2.89
CA TYR A 73 -8.28 -7.42 -2.52
C TYR A 73 -7.28 -7.30 -3.67
N PRO A 74 -7.65 -6.65 -4.78
CA PRO A 74 -6.86 -6.63 -6.01
C PRO A 74 -5.51 -5.90 -5.86
N MET A 75 -5.35 -5.12 -4.79
CA MET A 75 -4.15 -4.32 -4.53
C MET A 75 -3.47 -4.63 -3.19
N GLY A 76 -3.97 -5.61 -2.43
CA GLY A 76 -3.54 -5.88 -1.06
C GLY A 76 -4.60 -5.51 -0.01
N ILE A 77 -4.31 -5.89 1.23
CA ILE A 77 -5.18 -5.70 2.39
C ILE A 77 -4.58 -4.61 3.28
N GLY A 78 -5.36 -3.57 3.58
CA GLY A 78 -5.04 -2.57 4.57
C GLY A 78 -5.35 -3.03 6.00
N ALA A 79 -5.22 -2.12 6.96
CA ALA A 79 -5.71 -2.33 8.32
C ALA A 79 -7.22 -2.61 8.32
N GLY A 80 -7.74 -3.32 9.32
CA GLY A 80 -9.17 -3.63 9.40
C GLY A 80 -9.73 -4.54 8.29
N ARG A 81 -8.87 -5.15 7.46
CA ARG A 81 -9.27 -6.01 6.32
C ARG A 81 -10.02 -5.28 5.21
N VAL A 82 -9.69 -4.02 4.95
CA VAL A 82 -10.22 -3.26 3.81
C VAL A 82 -9.33 -3.40 2.58
N ALA A 83 -9.92 -3.30 1.38
CA ALA A 83 -9.17 -3.27 0.14
C ALA A 83 -8.48 -1.91 -0.03
N LEU A 84 -7.19 -1.93 -0.36
CA LEU A 84 -6.44 -0.71 -0.66
C LEU A 84 -6.83 -0.18 -2.04
N GLN A 85 -7.11 1.11 -2.10
CA GLN A 85 -7.52 1.80 -3.31
C GLN A 85 -6.43 2.78 -3.75
N PRO A 86 -5.85 2.63 -4.95
CA PRO A 86 -4.85 3.56 -5.47
C PRO A 86 -5.35 5.00 -5.39
N PHE A 87 -4.48 5.88 -4.92
CA PHE A 87 -4.73 7.30 -4.72
C PHE A 87 -5.83 7.68 -3.73
N ARG A 88 -6.55 6.71 -3.13
CA ARG A 88 -7.62 6.95 -2.15
C ARG A 88 -7.26 6.47 -0.76
N SER A 89 -6.49 5.40 -0.64
CA SER A 89 -6.07 4.86 0.64
C SER A 89 -4.78 5.52 1.15
N VAL A 90 -4.76 5.86 2.43
CA VAL A 90 -3.56 6.36 3.12
C VAL A 90 -3.27 5.52 4.36
N ALA A 91 -1.97 5.44 4.71
CA ALA A 91 -1.54 5.02 6.03
C ALA A 91 -1.29 6.26 6.91
N ALA A 92 -1.77 6.20 8.15
CA ALA A 92 -1.65 7.28 9.13
C ALA A 92 -1.39 6.73 10.54
N ASP A 93 -1.00 7.59 11.48
CA ASP A 93 -0.96 7.23 12.90
C ASP A 93 -2.38 7.02 13.45
N ARG A 94 -2.61 5.91 14.17
CA ARG A 94 -3.91 5.58 14.77
C ARG A 94 -4.31 6.57 15.86
N ARG A 95 -3.35 7.14 16.59
CA ARG A 95 -3.62 8.10 17.67
C ARG A 95 -4.11 9.44 17.14
N GLN A 96 -3.79 9.78 15.89
CA GLN A 96 -4.25 11.02 15.24
C GLN A 96 -5.50 10.80 14.39
N PHE A 97 -5.50 9.72 13.60
CA PHE A 97 -6.61 9.41 12.71
C PHE A 97 -6.98 7.93 12.88
N PRO A 98 -8.13 7.64 13.53
CA PRO A 98 -8.68 6.29 13.62
C PRO A 98 -8.86 5.60 12.26
N HIS A 99 -9.03 4.28 12.28
CA HIS A 99 -9.18 3.54 11.02
C HIS A 99 -10.55 3.87 10.41
N GLY A 100 -10.60 4.05 9.09
CA GLY A 100 -11.82 4.43 8.40
C GLY A 100 -12.13 5.93 8.43
N THR A 101 -11.32 6.74 9.12
CA THR A 101 -11.45 8.20 9.06
C THR A 101 -11.26 8.69 7.62
N TYR A 102 -12.18 9.53 7.17
CA TYR A 102 -12.05 10.25 5.91
C TYR A 102 -11.27 11.56 6.11
N LEU A 103 -10.34 11.80 5.21
CA LEU A 103 -9.49 12.98 5.17
C LEU A 103 -9.72 13.73 3.87
N TYR A 104 -10.04 15.01 3.97
CA TYR A 104 -10.03 15.92 2.84
C TYR A 104 -8.65 16.59 2.75
N ILE A 105 -7.98 16.40 1.61
CA ILE A 105 -6.63 16.90 1.32
C ILE A 105 -6.65 17.51 -0.09
N PRO A 106 -7.13 18.76 -0.24
CA PRO A 106 -7.44 19.34 -1.56
C PRO A 106 -6.19 19.48 -2.44
N ALA A 107 -5.06 19.89 -1.85
CA ALA A 107 -3.81 20.04 -2.60
C ALA A 107 -3.30 18.71 -3.19
N LEU A 108 -3.46 17.60 -2.45
CA LEU A 108 -3.06 16.27 -2.94
C LEU A 108 -4.01 15.78 -4.02
N GLY A 109 -5.32 16.00 -3.84
CA GLY A 109 -6.31 15.69 -4.88
C GLY A 109 -6.06 16.45 -6.18
N ARG A 110 -5.75 17.75 -6.11
CA ARG A 110 -5.36 18.55 -7.29
C ARG A 110 -4.11 17.98 -7.97
N LEU A 111 -3.11 17.58 -7.19
CA LEU A 111 -1.88 17.00 -7.73
C LEU A 111 -2.16 15.68 -8.47
N ILE A 112 -2.97 14.80 -7.90
CA ILE A 112 -3.38 13.53 -8.52
C ILE A 112 -4.15 13.79 -9.83
N ARG A 113 -5.06 14.79 -9.86
CA ARG A 113 -5.76 15.21 -11.09
C ARG A 113 -4.81 15.70 -12.17
N LYS A 114 -3.82 16.52 -11.82
CA LYS A 114 -2.75 16.94 -12.75
C LYS A 114 -1.91 15.77 -13.28
N GLY A 115 -1.95 14.62 -12.60
CA GLY A 115 -1.35 13.37 -13.05
C GLY A 115 -2.22 12.56 -14.01
N GLY A 116 -3.47 12.97 -14.25
CA GLY A 116 -4.42 12.31 -15.15
C GLY A 116 -5.49 11.45 -14.45
N TRP A 117 -5.56 11.46 -13.11
CA TRP A 117 -6.55 10.66 -12.37
C TRP A 117 -7.65 11.48 -11.74
N ALA A 118 -8.90 11.08 -11.94
CA ALA A 118 -10.04 11.67 -11.26
C ALA A 118 -9.90 11.56 -9.73
N HIS A 119 -9.95 12.70 -9.04
CA HIS A 119 -9.79 12.76 -7.60
C HIS A 119 -10.49 13.99 -7.01
N ASN A 120 -11.36 13.80 -6.02
CA ASN A 120 -12.12 14.88 -5.36
C ASN A 120 -11.42 15.46 -4.12
N GLY A 121 -10.24 14.94 -3.77
CA GLY A 121 -9.48 15.36 -2.59
C GLY A 121 -9.77 14.53 -1.34
N CYS A 122 -10.68 13.55 -1.42
CA CYS A 122 -10.99 12.65 -0.32
C CYS A 122 -10.13 11.40 -0.31
N PHE A 123 -9.65 11.07 0.87
CA PHE A 123 -8.84 9.90 1.18
C PHE A 123 -9.43 9.20 2.39
N ALA A 124 -9.15 7.90 2.51
CA ALA A 124 -9.58 7.09 3.64
C ALA A 124 -8.37 6.46 4.35
N VAL A 125 -8.36 6.51 5.67
CA VAL A 125 -7.33 5.89 6.51
C VAL A 125 -7.57 4.39 6.58
N HIS A 126 -7.09 3.70 5.55
CA HIS A 126 -7.28 2.26 5.34
C HIS A 126 -6.07 1.43 5.74
N ASP A 127 -4.93 2.04 6.05
CA ASP A 127 -3.72 1.29 6.35
C ASP A 127 -2.91 1.87 7.51
N ARG A 128 -1.93 1.10 7.98
CA ARG A 128 -1.00 1.44 9.04
C ARG A 128 0.41 0.97 8.66
N GLY A 129 1.42 1.71 9.09
CA GLY A 129 2.80 1.28 8.97
C GLY A 129 3.56 1.55 10.25
N GLY A 130 4.45 0.64 10.67
CA GLY A 130 5.20 0.78 11.93
C GLY A 130 6.05 2.06 12.03
N LYS A 131 6.38 2.67 10.88
CA LYS A 131 7.11 3.95 10.75
C LYS A 131 6.21 5.16 10.49
N ILE A 132 4.90 4.98 10.41
CA ILE A 132 3.92 6.06 10.21
C ILE A 132 3.42 6.47 11.59
N ARG A 133 4.05 7.51 12.14
CA ARG A 133 3.80 8.04 13.50
C ARG A 133 3.63 9.56 13.44
N GLY A 134 2.87 10.09 14.38
CA GLY A 134 2.57 11.52 14.46
C GLY A 134 1.88 12.04 13.20
N ARG A 135 2.29 13.22 12.75
CA ARG A 135 1.71 13.95 11.60
C ARG A 135 2.11 13.38 10.22
N ARG A 136 2.62 12.15 10.16
CA ARG A 136 3.06 11.52 8.91
C ARG A 136 1.90 10.80 8.23
N LEU A 137 1.75 11.04 6.94
CA LEU A 137 0.87 10.29 6.05
C LEU A 137 1.69 9.58 4.97
N ASP A 138 1.26 8.39 4.56
CA ASP A 138 1.83 7.67 3.41
C ASP A 138 0.71 7.30 2.44
N LEU A 139 0.79 7.81 1.21
CA LEU A 139 -0.21 7.61 0.17
C LEU A 139 -0.02 6.24 -0.49
N PHE A 140 -1.09 5.47 -0.58
CA PHE A 140 -1.12 4.30 -1.45
C PHE A 140 -1.29 4.72 -2.91
N THR A 141 -0.30 4.41 -3.73
CA THR A 141 -0.30 4.81 -5.15
C THR A 141 -0.66 3.67 -6.09
N GLY A 142 -0.79 2.44 -5.58
CA GLY A 142 -1.05 1.24 -6.36
C GLY A 142 0.14 0.77 -7.19
N ASN A 143 0.79 1.67 -7.93
CA ASN A 143 1.84 1.36 -8.90
C ASN A 143 3.06 2.28 -8.76
N ARG A 144 4.25 1.69 -8.66
CA ARG A 144 5.52 2.41 -8.53
C ARG A 144 5.84 3.32 -9.71
N VAL A 145 5.53 2.89 -10.93
CA VAL A 145 5.82 3.65 -12.16
C VAL A 145 5.00 4.93 -12.18
N LEU A 146 3.70 4.82 -11.87
CA LEU A 146 2.80 5.98 -11.78
C LEU A 146 3.27 6.97 -10.72
N PHE A 147 3.63 6.48 -9.54
CA PHE A 147 4.20 7.31 -8.48
C PHE A 147 5.44 8.08 -8.94
N LYS A 148 6.42 7.38 -9.53
CA LYS A 148 7.69 8.00 -9.97
C LYS A 148 7.47 9.05 -11.06
N ARG A 149 6.63 8.74 -12.05
CA ARG A 149 6.41 9.59 -13.21
C ARG A 149 5.59 10.85 -12.89
N HIS A 150 4.57 10.73 -12.03
CA HIS A 150 3.57 11.81 -11.88
C HIS A 150 3.60 12.50 -10.51
N LEU A 151 4.06 11.84 -9.45
CA LEU A 151 3.92 12.34 -8.08
C LEU A 151 5.25 12.60 -7.37
N GLN A 152 6.27 11.77 -7.57
CA GLN A 152 7.47 11.78 -6.72
C GLN A 152 8.14 13.16 -6.61
N LYS A 153 8.30 13.88 -7.72
CA LYS A 153 8.95 15.20 -7.75
C LYS A 153 8.03 16.35 -7.32
N ARG A 154 6.72 16.11 -7.24
CA ARG A 154 5.69 17.15 -7.03
C ARG A 154 5.00 17.05 -5.67
N LEU A 155 5.24 15.98 -4.91
CA LEU A 155 4.63 15.79 -3.60
C LEU A 155 5.16 16.84 -2.62
N PRO A 156 4.27 17.60 -1.97
CA PRO A 156 4.69 18.59 -1.00
C PRO A 156 5.19 17.91 0.28
N LYS A 157 6.20 18.49 0.93
CA LYS A 157 6.73 17.99 2.22
C LYS A 157 5.74 18.15 3.37
N ARG A 158 4.86 19.15 3.29
CA ARG A 158 3.80 19.45 4.26
C ARG A 158 2.50 19.69 3.53
N ILE A 159 1.40 19.26 4.12
CA ILE A 159 0.08 19.44 3.53
C ILE A 159 -0.96 19.65 4.62
N LYS A 160 -1.94 20.52 4.33
CA LYS A 160 -3.09 20.73 5.22
C LYS A 160 -4.10 19.59 5.02
N VAL A 161 -4.57 19.05 6.13
CA VAL A 161 -5.48 17.90 6.19
C VAL A 161 -6.68 18.30 7.03
N TYR A 162 -7.87 17.98 6.54
CA TYR A 162 -9.13 18.20 7.23
C TYR A 162 -9.77 16.84 7.49
N ALA A 163 -9.93 16.47 8.76
CA ALA A 163 -10.54 15.19 9.14
C ALA A 163 -12.05 15.36 9.38
N GLY A 164 -12.85 14.36 9.01
CA GLY A 164 -14.31 14.41 9.22
C GLY A 164 -15.04 15.43 8.34
N ASP A 165 -14.38 15.90 7.28
CA ASP A 165 -14.93 16.90 6.37
C ASP A 165 -16.16 16.35 5.61
N THR A 166 -17.25 17.11 5.59
CA THR A 166 -18.52 16.73 4.94
C THR A 166 -18.37 16.51 3.43
N ARG A 167 -17.35 17.07 2.78
CA ARG A 167 -17.04 16.79 1.36
C ARG A 167 -16.61 15.34 1.11
N CYS A 168 -16.21 14.63 2.16
CA CYS A 168 -15.81 13.23 2.11
C CYS A 168 -16.82 12.28 2.77
N SER A 169 -17.98 12.80 3.21
CA SER A 169 -19.03 12.01 3.87
C SER A 169 -19.96 11.29 2.89
N THR A 170 -19.90 11.60 1.59
CA THR A 170 -20.60 10.81 0.59
C THR A 170 -19.87 9.48 0.49
N LYS A 171 -20.50 8.44 1.04
CA LYS A 171 -20.27 7.03 0.76
C LYS A 171 -19.58 6.92 -0.58
N ILE A 172 -18.29 6.55 -0.60
CA ILE A 172 -17.63 6.12 -1.83
C ILE A 172 -18.58 5.09 -2.41
N ALA A 173 -19.31 5.47 -3.46
CA ALA A 173 -20.39 4.67 -3.99
C ALA A 173 -19.79 3.30 -4.24
N ARG A 174 -20.33 2.29 -3.55
CA ARG A 174 -20.01 0.89 -3.82
C ARG A 174 -20.46 0.67 -5.26
N ARG A 175 -19.53 0.80 -6.20
CA ARG A 175 -19.64 0.23 -7.53
C ARG A 175 -18.95 -1.12 -7.48
#